data_AF-A0A3P6EYM3-F1
#
_entry.id   AF-A0A3P6EYM3-F1
#
_cell.length_a   1.000
_cell.length_b   1.000
_cell.length_c   1.000
_cell.angle_alpha   90.00
_cell.angle_beta   90.00
_cell.angle_gamma   90.00
#
_symmetry.space_group_name_H-M   'P 1'
#
loop_
_entity.id
_entity.type
_entity.pdbx_description
1 polymer ?
#
loop_
_entity_poly.entity_id
_entity_poly.type
_entity_poly.pdbx_seq_one_letter_code
_entity_poly.pdbx_strand_id
1 'polypeptide(L)' 'MGTQNYIRREYALHSEMEALSWAMESMLQHSTCQSFGTDCKDLIAMINEPYVWPSFATKLERIETL' A
#
# COMPACT_ATOMS: atom_id res chain seq x y z
N MET A 1 -1.06 -9.12 -31.95
CA MET A 1 -0.28 -9.35 -30.72
C MET A 1 -0.71 -8.32 -29.69
N GLY A 2 -1.06 -8.75 -28.46
CA GLY A 2 -0.96 -7.92 -27.24
C GLY A 2 -2.13 -7.03 -26.83
N THR A 3 -3.25 -7.59 -26.35
CA THR A 3 -4.26 -6.83 -25.54
C THR A 3 -4.75 -7.59 -24.30
N GLN A 4 -4.38 -8.86 -24.12
CA GLN A 4 -4.95 -9.72 -23.07
C GLN A 4 -4.25 -9.61 -21.71
N ASN A 5 -3.03 -9.07 -21.66
CA ASN A 5 -2.23 -8.98 -20.44
C ASN A 5 -2.52 -7.74 -19.60
N TYR A 6 -3.03 -6.66 -20.20
CA TYR A 6 -3.35 -5.42 -19.47
C TYR A 6 -4.62 -5.59 -18.64
N ILE A 7 -5.69 -6.02 -19.29
CA ILE A 7 -7.00 -6.23 -18.67
C ILE A 7 -6.93 -7.26 -17.53
N ARG A 8 -6.21 -8.38 -17.72
CA ARG A 8 -6.07 -9.41 -16.69
C ARG A 8 -5.27 -8.93 -15.46
N ARG A 9 -4.23 -8.11 -15.66
CA ARG A 9 -3.44 -7.54 -14.57
C ARG A 9 -4.21 -6.45 -13.82
N GLU A 10 -4.99 -5.64 -14.53
CA GLU A 10 -5.83 -4.60 -13.94
C GLU A 10 -6.96 -5.21 -13.09
N TYR A 11 -7.60 -6.30 -13.55
CA TYR A 11 -8.56 -7.04 -12.74
C TYR A 11 -7.92 -7.78 -11.55
N ALA A 12 -6.68 -8.28 -11.71
CA ALA A 12 -5.94 -8.87 -10.59
C ALA A 12 -5.60 -7.80 -9.55
N LEU A 13 -5.13 -6.61 -9.97
CA LEU A 13 -4.89 -5.46 -9.11
C LEU A 13 -6.15 -5.04 -8.35
N HIS A 14 -7.30 -5.01 -9.03
CA HIS A 14 -8.58 -4.70 -8.37
C HIS A 14 -8.92 -5.76 -7.31
N SER A 15 -8.79 -7.04 -7.64
CA SER A 15 -9.06 -8.14 -6.71
C SER A 15 -8.06 -8.17 -5.54
N GLU A 16 -6.79 -7.82 -5.77
CA GLU A 16 -5.76 -7.69 -4.74
C GLU A 16 -6.05 -6.48 -3.83
N MET A 17 -6.52 -5.36 -4.38
CA MET A 17 -6.91 -4.18 -3.61
C MET A 17 -8.16 -4.45 -2.75
N GLU A 18 -9.16 -5.14 -3.29
CA GLU A 18 -10.35 -5.57 -2.53
C GLU A 18 -9.99 -6.57 -1.43
N ALA A 19 -9.12 -7.54 -1.72
CA ALA A 19 -8.65 -8.50 -0.72
C ALA A 19 -7.85 -7.82 0.40
N LEU A 20 -7.03 -6.82 0.06
CA LEU A 20 -6.29 -6.02 1.03
C LEU A 20 -7.22 -5.20 1.91
N SER A 21 -8.20 -4.51 1.31
CA SER A 21 -9.21 -3.74 2.06
C SER A 21 -9.98 -4.65 3.02
N TRP A 22 -10.40 -5.83 2.54
CA TRP A 22 -11.10 -6.81 3.36
C TRP A 22 -10.23 -7.33 4.52
N ALA A 23 -8.94 -7.59 4.29
CA ALA A 23 -8.02 -8.01 5.33
C ALA A 23 -7.82 -6.91 6.40
N MET A 24 -7.68 -5.65 5.97
CA MET A 24 -7.53 -4.51 6.88
C MET A 24 -8.80 -4.30 7.72
N GLU A 25 -9.98 -4.37 7.11
CA GLU A 25 -11.27 -4.28 7.82
C GLU A 25 -11.46 -5.44 8.80
N SER A 26 -11.12 -6.66 8.39
CA SER A 26 -11.18 -7.86 9.25
C SER A 26 -10.24 -7.74 10.45
N MET A 27 -9.01 -7.26 10.25
CA MET A 27 -8.07 -7.00 11.35
C MET A 27 -8.60 -5.93 12.32
N LEU A 28 -9.25 -4.88 11.81
CA LEU A 28 -9.91 -3.85 12.62
C LEU A 28 -11.12 -4.38 13.41
N GLN A 29 -11.88 -5.33 12.86
CA GLN A 29 -13.01 -5.95 13.56
C GLN A 29 -12.57 -6.93 14.65
N HIS A 30 -11.45 -7.62 14.43
CA HIS A 30 -10.96 -8.65 15.34
C HIS A 30 -9.84 -8.19 16.30
N SER A 31 -9.36 -6.95 16.16
CA SER A 31 -8.37 -6.39 17.07
C SER A 31 -8.67 -4.91 17.38
N THR A 32 -8.44 -4.49 18.62
CA THR A 32 -8.38 -3.07 19.01
C THR A 32 -7.07 -2.41 18.58
N CYS A 33 -6.50 -2.85 17.45
CA CYS A 33 -5.22 -2.37 16.93
C CYS A 33 -5.39 -0.97 16.31
N GLN A 34 -5.64 0.01 17.17
CA GLN A 34 -5.68 1.43 16.81
C GLN A 34 -4.33 1.90 16.26
N SER A 35 -3.24 1.22 16.66
CA SER A 35 -1.91 1.39 16.08
C SER A 35 -1.90 1.06 14.59
N PHE A 36 -2.51 -0.02 14.12
CA PHE A 36 -2.48 -0.40 12.70
C PHE A 36 -3.08 0.69 11.79
N GLY A 37 -4.21 1.27 12.17
CA GLY A 37 -4.80 2.39 11.41
C GLY A 37 -3.94 3.65 11.43
N THR A 38 -3.16 3.87 12.49
CA THR A 38 -2.22 4.99 12.61
C THR A 38 -0.97 4.71 11.76
N ASP A 39 -0.42 3.50 11.85
CA ASP A 39 0.74 3.03 11.08
C ASP A 39 0.47 3.11 9.57
N CYS A 40 -0.73 2.73 9.11
CA CYS A 40 -1.11 2.86 7.70
C CYS A 40 -1.19 4.33 7.24
N LYS A 41 -1.68 5.23 8.09
CA LYS A 41 -1.73 6.67 7.77
C LYS A 41 -0.32 7.26 7.70
N ASP A 42 0.55 6.87 8.63
CA ASP A 42 1.94 7.30 8.66
C ASP A 42 2.67 6.80 7.42
N LEU A 43 2.46 5.54 6.99
CA LEU A 43 3.02 4.99 5.76
C LEU A 43 2.55 5.77 4.51
N ILE A 44 1.27 6.13 4.42
CA ILE A 44 0.74 6.94 3.31
C ILE A 44 1.37 8.35 3.32
N ALA A 45 1.50 8.96 4.50
CA ALA A 45 2.15 10.26 4.65
C ALA A 45 3.64 10.20 4.27
N MET A 46 4.34 9.12 4.62
CA MET A 46 5.74 8.90 4.26
C MET A 46 5.97 8.75 2.75
N ILE A 47 4.98 8.26 2.01
CA ILE A 47 5.03 8.15 0.55
C ILE A 47 4.68 9.49 -0.12
N ASN A 48 3.65 10.20 0.37
CA ASN A 48 3.20 11.47 -0.22
C ASN A 48 4.11 12.66 0.14
N GLU A 49 4.69 12.66 1.34
CA GLU A 49 5.55 13.72 1.88
C GLU A 49 6.89 13.16 2.39
N PRO A 50 7.70 12.57 1.51
CA PRO A 50 8.95 11.91 1.91
C PRO A 50 9.96 12.89 2.54
N TYR A 51 9.88 14.18 2.23
CA TYR A 51 10.74 15.22 2.79
C TYR A 51 10.53 15.47 4.30
N VAL A 52 9.35 15.11 4.83
CA VAL A 52 9.07 15.14 6.28
C VAL A 52 9.74 13.97 7.01
N TRP A 53 10.17 12.94 6.26
CA TRP A 53 10.80 11.71 6.77
C TRP A 53 12.11 11.39 6.02
N PRO A 54 13.18 12.20 6.20
CA PRO A 54 14.39 12.11 5.37
C PRO A 54 15.06 10.73 5.39
N SER A 55 15.02 10.04 6.55
CA SER A 55 15.58 8.68 6.69
C SER A 55 14.81 7.61 5.90
N PHE A 56 13.52 7.84 5.62
CA PHE A 56 12.69 6.96 4.81
C PHE A 56 12.80 7.31 3.33
N ALA A 57 12.86 8.59 2.98
CA ALA A 57 13.04 9.06 1.61
C ALA A 57 14.22 8.35 0.91
N THR A 58 15.38 8.28 1.58
CA THR A 58 16.58 7.60 1.04
C THR A 58 16.38 6.08 0.86
N LYS A 59 15.51 5.45 1.67
CA LYS A 59 15.17 4.03 1.51
C LYS A 59 14.18 3.83 0.36
N LEU A 60 13.24 4.75 0.18
CA LEU A 60 12.25 4.70 -0.90
C LEU A 60 12.92 4.89 -2.26
N GLU A 61 13.85 5.84 -2.38
CA GLU A 61 14.66 6.07 -3.59
C GLU A 61 15.41 4.79 -4.01
N ARG A 62 15.96 4.04 -3.05
CA ARG A 62 16.63 2.75 -3.32
C ARG A 62 15.68 1.68 -3.86
N ILE A 63 14.41 1.69 -3.46
CA ILE A 63 13.40 0.75 -3.93
C ILE A 63 12.92 1.13 -5.32
N GLU A 64 12.73 2.43 -5.60
CA GLU A 64 12.35 2.91 -6.94
C GLU A 64 13.43 2.68 -8.00
N THR A 65 14.70 2.64 -7.60
CA THR A 65 15.83 2.38 -8.52
C THR A 65 16.06 0.90 -8.89
N LEU A 66 15.25 -0.03 -8.36
CA LEU A 66 15.28 -1.47 -8.70
C LEU A 66 14.30 -1.82 -9.82
#